data_AF-A0A2D7DV98-F1
#
_entry.id   AF-A0A2D7DV98-F1
#
_cell.length_a   1.000
_cell.length_b   1.000
_cell.length_c   1.000
_cell.angle_alpha   90.00
_cell.angle_beta   90.00
_cell.angle_gamma   90.00
#
_symmetry.space_group_name_H-M   'P 1'
#
loop_
_entity.id
_entity.type
_entity.pdbx_description
1 polymer ?
#
loop_
_entity_poly.entity_id
_entity_poly.type
_entity_poly.pdbx_seq_one_letter_code
_entity_poly.pdbx_strand_id
1 'polypeptide(L)'
;MFVDGDTGYVAGETHGLIAAVEDQSSNKRWYNGSYVTTGATGTAIGTGATNTATIISVQGGTETSYAAGKASAYTGGGYTDWFLPSKEELNKMFENKGTINSTASANGGSNLLTEIYWSSSEYNNIYAWAQTFSGGYQPGQEKDNTSNVRAVRTF
;
A
#
# COMPACT_ATOMS: atom_id res chain seq x y z
N MET A 1 -13.56 3.80 -4.57
CA MET A 1 -14.08 4.96 -5.32
C MET A 1 -13.80 6.19 -4.47
N PHE A 2 -13.27 7.25 -5.07
CA PHE A 2 -13.01 8.51 -4.38
C PHE A 2 -14.33 9.25 -4.16
N VAL A 3 -14.46 9.93 -3.03
CA VAL A 3 -15.65 10.71 -2.64
C VAL A 3 -15.28 12.14 -2.26
N ASP A 4 -16.28 13.01 -2.08
CA ASP A 4 -16.06 14.40 -1.67
C ASP A 4 -15.19 14.48 -0.39
N GLY A 5 -14.11 15.26 -0.46
CA GLY A 5 -13.08 15.36 0.57
C GLY A 5 -11.84 14.47 0.38
N ASP A 6 -11.88 13.48 -0.52
CA ASP A 6 -10.68 12.69 -0.86
C ASP A 6 -9.71 13.51 -1.74
N THR A 7 -8.40 13.31 -1.54
CA THR A 7 -7.40 13.95 -2.40
C THR A 7 -7.50 13.37 -3.80
N GLY A 8 -7.80 14.20 -4.80
CA GLY A 8 -8.01 13.76 -6.20
C GLY A 8 -9.47 13.49 -6.58
N TYR A 9 -10.42 13.79 -5.69
CA TYR A 9 -11.84 13.82 -6.06
C TYR A 9 -12.17 14.97 -7.02
N VAL A 10 -12.91 14.67 -8.08
CA VAL A 10 -13.44 15.64 -9.04
C VAL A 10 -14.93 15.34 -9.25
N ALA A 11 -15.78 16.35 -9.03
CA ALA A 11 -17.22 16.18 -9.18
C ALA A 11 -17.58 15.86 -10.64
N GLY A 12 -18.27 14.73 -10.85
CA GLY A 12 -18.68 14.25 -12.17
C GLY A 12 -17.73 13.23 -12.81
N GLU A 13 -16.57 12.95 -12.20
CA GLU A 13 -15.62 11.93 -12.64
C GLU A 13 -15.70 10.68 -11.74
N THR A 14 -15.37 9.51 -12.29
CA THR A 14 -15.23 8.27 -11.51
C THR A 14 -13.75 7.99 -11.32
N HIS A 15 -13.26 8.16 -10.10
CA HIS A 15 -11.91 7.78 -9.71
C HIS A 15 -11.94 6.65 -8.69
N GLY A 16 -10.91 5.82 -8.71
CA GLY A 16 -10.79 4.72 -7.75
C GLY A 16 -9.38 4.17 -7.62
N LEU A 17 -9.29 3.14 -6.79
CA LEU A 17 -8.08 2.34 -6.62
C LEU A 17 -8.34 0.95 -7.17
N ILE A 18 -7.36 0.45 -7.92
CA ILE A 18 -7.26 -0.95 -8.32
C ILE A 18 -6.20 -1.61 -7.45
N ALA A 19 -6.56 -2.69 -6.78
CA ALA A 19 -5.60 -3.54 -6.07
C ALA A 19 -4.94 -4.53 -7.03
N ALA A 20 -3.67 -4.84 -6.80
CA ALA A 20 -2.97 -5.89 -7.54
C ALA A 20 -3.67 -7.25 -7.35
N VAL A 21 -3.71 -8.07 -8.41
CA VAL A 21 -4.39 -9.38 -8.38
C VAL A 21 -3.66 -10.41 -7.53
N GLU A 22 -2.41 -10.18 -7.15
CA GLU A 22 -1.64 -10.99 -6.19
C GLU A 22 -0.81 -10.11 -5.24
N ASP A 23 -0.42 -10.66 -4.09
CA ASP A 23 0.54 -10.01 -3.20
C ASP A 23 1.93 -9.99 -3.84
N GLN A 24 2.60 -8.84 -3.83
CA GLN A 24 3.94 -8.74 -4.39
C GLN A 24 4.98 -9.43 -3.49
N SER A 25 4.70 -9.54 -2.18
CA SER A 25 5.54 -10.27 -1.22
C SER A 25 4.82 -10.44 0.12
N SER A 26 5.20 -11.47 0.87
CA SER A 26 4.72 -11.71 2.24
C SER A 26 5.72 -11.38 3.35
N ASN A 27 6.94 -10.94 3.00
CA ASN A 27 8.03 -10.82 3.96
C ASN A 27 8.93 -9.59 3.70
N LYS A 28 8.33 -8.41 3.59
CA LYS A 28 9.10 -7.17 3.38
C LYS A 28 9.13 -6.31 4.61
N ARG A 29 10.29 -5.73 4.87
CA ARG A 29 10.48 -4.65 5.83
C ARG A 29 9.97 -3.35 5.22
N TRP A 30 9.57 -2.40 6.05
CA TRP A 30 9.07 -1.13 5.55
C TRP A 30 10.20 -0.25 5.02
N TYR A 31 11.35 -0.28 5.70
CA TYR A 31 12.55 0.50 5.40
C TYR A 31 13.60 -0.25 4.57
N ASN A 32 14.63 0.46 4.11
CA ASN A 32 15.77 -0.11 3.41
C ASN A 32 17.00 -0.27 4.33
N GLY A 33 16.81 -0.94 5.46
CA GLY A 33 17.91 -1.30 6.37
C GLY A 33 18.45 -0.18 7.26
N SER A 34 17.86 1.03 7.24
CA SER A 34 18.19 2.10 8.17
C SER A 34 16.95 2.87 8.64
N TYR A 35 16.90 3.12 9.95
CA TYR A 35 15.86 3.93 10.58
C TYR A 35 16.07 5.41 10.26
N VAL A 36 15.26 5.92 9.34
CA VAL A 36 15.19 7.34 9.00
C VAL A 36 13.74 7.79 8.93
N THR A 37 13.52 9.08 9.22
CA THR A 37 12.26 9.77 8.95
C THR A 37 12.22 10.12 7.47
N THR A 38 11.25 9.58 6.75
CA THR A 38 11.05 9.82 5.31
C THR A 38 10.18 11.06 5.05
N GLY A 39 9.29 11.40 5.99
CA GLY A 39 8.29 12.46 5.80
C GLY A 39 7.04 11.99 5.04
N ALA A 40 6.94 10.70 4.71
CA ALA A 40 5.78 10.09 4.04
C ALA A 40 4.60 9.89 5.01
N THR A 41 4.10 10.96 5.63
CA THR A 41 3.14 10.88 6.75
C THR A 41 1.67 10.91 6.32
N GLY A 42 1.38 11.10 5.02
CA GLY A 42 0.00 11.20 4.54
C GLY A 42 -0.79 9.92 4.84
N THR A 43 -1.97 10.04 5.45
CA THR A 43 -2.81 8.87 5.76
C THR A 43 -4.03 8.74 4.87
N ALA A 44 -4.52 9.85 4.30
CA ALA A 44 -5.78 9.92 3.58
C ALA A 44 -5.78 9.13 2.27
N ILE A 45 -6.98 8.90 1.73
CA ILE A 45 -7.16 8.38 0.37
C ILE A 45 -6.54 9.39 -0.62
N GLY A 46 -5.76 8.88 -1.58
CA GLY A 46 -5.03 9.64 -2.58
C GLY A 46 -3.59 9.97 -2.21
N THR A 47 -3.13 9.66 -0.99
CA THR A 47 -1.75 10.00 -0.58
C THR A 47 -0.75 8.86 -0.79
N GLY A 48 -1.19 7.64 -1.12
CA GLY A 48 -0.32 6.46 -1.19
C GLY A 48 0.79 6.58 -2.24
N ALA A 49 0.48 7.14 -3.41
CA ALA A 49 1.44 7.35 -4.49
C ALA A 49 2.56 8.33 -4.06
N THR A 50 2.18 9.50 -3.53
CA THR A 50 3.13 10.51 -3.04
C THR A 50 3.98 9.99 -1.89
N ASN A 51 3.38 9.26 -0.94
CA ASN A 51 4.12 8.62 0.14
C ASN A 51 5.14 7.62 -0.39
N THR A 52 4.72 6.73 -1.29
CA THR A 52 5.58 5.71 -1.88
C THR A 52 6.78 6.34 -2.59
N ALA A 53 6.55 7.38 -3.39
CA ALA A 53 7.62 8.13 -4.04
C ALA A 53 8.58 8.79 -3.03
N THR A 54 8.03 9.36 -1.95
CA THR A 54 8.80 9.99 -0.87
C THR A 54 9.69 8.98 -0.14
N ILE A 55 9.15 7.80 0.21
CA ILE A 55 9.93 6.72 0.84
C ILE A 55 11.08 6.32 -0.08
N ILE A 56 10.82 6.10 -1.37
CA ILE A 56 11.83 5.69 -2.35
C ILE A 56 12.92 6.77 -2.49
N SER A 57 12.54 8.05 -2.51
CA SER A 57 13.50 9.15 -2.58
C SER A 57 14.44 9.21 -1.37
N VAL A 58 13.99 8.81 -0.18
CA VAL A 58 14.77 8.89 1.06
C VAL A 58 15.55 7.61 1.35
N GLN A 59 14.94 6.45 1.10
CA GLN A 59 15.50 5.13 1.41
C GLN A 59 16.31 4.53 0.24
N GLY A 60 16.27 5.16 -0.93
CA GLY A 60 16.97 4.71 -2.14
C GLY A 60 16.03 4.11 -3.18
N GLY A 61 16.41 4.31 -4.45
CA GLY A 61 15.62 3.92 -5.63
C GLY A 61 15.29 2.43 -5.69
N THR A 62 14.07 2.12 -6.14
CA THR A 62 13.49 0.82 -6.56
C THR A 62 14.24 -0.44 -6.11
N GLU A 63 14.50 -0.58 -4.82
CA GLU A 63 14.95 -1.87 -4.31
C GLU A 63 13.75 -2.77 -4.06
N THR A 64 13.82 -3.98 -4.61
CA THR A 64 12.85 -5.05 -4.30
C THR A 64 13.01 -5.59 -2.87
N SER A 65 13.90 -5.01 -2.06
CA SER A 65 14.25 -5.41 -0.69
C SER A 65 13.24 -4.93 0.35
N TYR A 66 12.51 -3.84 0.11
CA TYR A 66 11.57 -3.22 1.06
C TYR A 66 10.18 -2.93 0.46
N ALA A 67 9.21 -2.60 1.31
CA ALA A 67 7.79 -2.61 0.97
C ALA A 67 7.41 -1.64 -0.16
N ALA A 68 7.77 -0.37 -0.05
CA ALA A 68 7.43 0.65 -1.04
C ALA A 68 8.13 0.38 -2.40
N GLY A 69 9.41 0.02 -2.38
CA GLY A 69 10.14 -0.39 -3.58
C GLY A 69 9.49 -1.61 -4.26
N LYS A 70 9.13 -2.64 -3.47
CA LYS A 70 8.48 -3.86 -3.97
C LYS A 70 7.10 -3.60 -4.59
N ALA A 71 6.31 -2.70 -4.01
CA ALA A 71 5.03 -2.29 -4.59
C ALA A 71 5.24 -1.51 -5.90
N SER A 72 6.18 -0.54 -5.91
CA SER A 72 6.45 0.29 -7.09
C SER A 72 7.04 -0.46 -8.29
N ALA A 73 7.75 -1.56 -8.03
CA ALA A 73 8.37 -2.39 -9.06
C ALA A 73 7.39 -3.38 -9.70
N TYR A 74 6.14 -3.47 -9.23
CA TYR A 74 5.15 -4.37 -9.79
C TYR A 74 4.73 -3.90 -11.19
N THR A 75 4.61 -4.84 -12.14
CA THR A 75 4.25 -4.54 -13.53
C THR A 75 3.01 -5.33 -14.01
N GLY A 76 2.16 -5.75 -13.07
CA GLY A 76 0.96 -6.53 -13.36
C GLY A 76 0.01 -5.80 -14.32
N GLY A 77 -0.54 -6.53 -15.29
CA GLY A 77 -1.45 -5.97 -16.29
C GLY A 77 -0.80 -4.99 -17.28
N GLY A 78 0.53 -4.89 -17.31
CA GLY A 78 1.26 -3.96 -18.19
C GLY A 78 1.35 -2.52 -17.66
N TYR A 79 0.97 -2.27 -16.41
CA TYR A 79 1.00 -0.97 -15.77
C TYR A 79 2.24 -0.78 -14.89
N THR A 80 2.73 0.44 -14.75
CA THR A 80 3.98 0.78 -14.01
C THR A 80 3.78 1.88 -12.96
N ASP A 81 2.54 2.25 -12.69
CA ASP A 81 2.11 3.30 -11.76
C ASP A 81 1.59 2.72 -10.44
N TRP A 82 2.08 1.53 -10.08
CA TRP A 82 1.74 0.85 -8.83
C TRP A 82 2.46 1.51 -7.64
N PHE A 83 1.80 1.52 -6.49
CA PHE A 83 2.33 2.08 -5.26
C PHE A 83 1.86 1.32 -4.01
N LEU A 84 2.51 1.57 -2.88
CA LEU A 84 2.10 1.02 -1.58
C LEU A 84 0.97 1.91 -1.02
N PRO A 85 -0.20 1.35 -0.66
CA PRO A 85 -1.37 2.13 -0.25
C PRO A 85 -1.09 2.93 1.01
N SER A 86 -1.67 4.12 1.15
CA SER A 86 -1.70 4.85 2.42
C SER A 86 -2.55 4.10 3.47
N LYS A 87 -2.51 4.57 4.72
CA LYS A 87 -3.27 3.98 5.83
C LYS A 87 -4.76 3.85 5.52
N GLU A 88 -5.41 4.91 5.03
CA GLU A 88 -6.86 4.87 4.74
C GLU A 88 -7.18 4.12 3.44
N GLU A 89 -6.27 4.11 2.47
CA GLU A 89 -6.40 3.27 1.26
C GLU A 89 -6.32 1.78 1.60
N LEU A 90 -5.41 1.41 2.50
CA LEU A 90 -5.30 0.05 3.01
C LEU A 90 -6.56 -0.35 3.81
N ASN A 91 -7.15 0.59 4.55
CA ASN A 91 -8.44 0.36 5.22
C ASN A 91 -9.56 0.11 4.21
N LYS A 92 -9.60 0.87 3.11
CA LYS A 92 -10.56 0.61 2.03
C LYS A 92 -10.36 -0.78 1.42
N MET A 93 -9.12 -1.24 1.28
CA MET A 93 -8.87 -2.62 0.85
C MET A 93 -9.42 -3.64 1.84
N PHE A 94 -9.23 -3.44 3.14
CA PHE A 94 -9.78 -4.32 4.18
C PHE A 94 -11.31 -4.37 4.14
N GLU A 95 -11.98 -3.21 4.08
CA GLU A 95 -13.44 -3.10 3.98
C GLU A 95 -13.99 -3.81 2.74
N ASN A 96 -13.23 -3.81 1.64
CA ASN A 96 -13.63 -4.40 0.35
C ASN A 96 -12.94 -5.75 0.05
N LYS A 97 -12.32 -6.40 1.05
CA LYS A 97 -11.48 -7.59 0.84
C LYS A 97 -12.21 -8.74 0.14
N GLY A 98 -13.52 -8.89 0.36
CA GLY A 98 -14.34 -9.87 -0.34
C GLY A 98 -14.33 -9.67 -1.85
N THR A 99 -14.63 -8.45 -2.29
CA THR A 99 -14.62 -8.06 -3.71
C THR A 99 -13.22 -8.17 -4.32
N ILE A 100 -12.19 -7.73 -3.58
CA ILE A 100 -10.79 -7.85 -4.03
C ILE A 100 -10.43 -9.32 -4.23
N ASN A 101 -10.75 -10.20 -3.28
CA ASN A 101 -10.44 -11.63 -3.37
C ASN A 101 -11.18 -12.32 -4.52
N SER A 102 -12.47 -12.05 -4.70
CA SER A 102 -13.24 -12.58 -5.84
C SER A 102 -12.67 -12.11 -7.17
N THR A 103 -12.30 -10.84 -7.28
CA THR A 103 -11.70 -10.27 -8.50
C THR A 103 -10.32 -10.86 -8.77
N ALA A 104 -9.46 -10.95 -7.76
CA ALA A 104 -8.15 -11.57 -7.85
C ALA A 104 -8.25 -13.03 -8.33
N SER A 105 -9.11 -13.82 -7.69
CA SER A 105 -9.34 -15.24 -8.06
C SER A 105 -9.82 -15.39 -9.50
N ALA A 106 -10.75 -14.53 -9.95
CA ALA A 106 -11.27 -14.55 -11.31
C ALA A 106 -10.22 -14.16 -12.37
N ASN A 107 -9.17 -13.44 -11.98
CA ASN A 107 -8.10 -12.96 -12.86
C ASN A 107 -6.77 -13.71 -12.64
N GLY A 108 -6.83 -14.95 -12.11
CA GLY A 108 -5.66 -15.82 -11.96
C GLY A 108 -4.67 -15.42 -10.86
N GLY A 109 -5.08 -14.52 -9.97
CA GLY A 109 -4.29 -14.06 -8.84
C GLY A 109 -4.59 -14.80 -7.54
N SER A 110 -4.25 -14.17 -6.41
CA SER A 110 -4.38 -14.73 -5.07
C SER A 110 -5.17 -13.84 -4.12
N ASN A 111 -5.89 -14.47 -3.20
CA ASN A 111 -6.59 -13.76 -2.14
C ASN A 111 -5.62 -13.01 -1.23
N LEU A 112 -6.09 -11.92 -0.64
CA LEU A 112 -5.46 -11.29 0.51
C LEU A 112 -5.35 -12.30 1.66
N LEU A 113 -4.16 -12.36 2.27
CA LEU A 113 -3.88 -13.16 3.46
C LEU A 113 -4.54 -12.56 4.69
N THR A 114 -4.83 -13.38 5.69
CA THR A 114 -5.37 -12.94 6.99
C THR A 114 -4.25 -12.50 7.94
N GLU A 115 -3.34 -11.67 7.45
CA GLU A 115 -2.12 -11.25 8.14
C GLU A 115 -1.94 -9.71 8.11
N ILE A 116 -0.75 -9.21 8.48
CA ILE A 116 -0.43 -7.79 8.49
C ILE A 116 0.05 -7.34 7.11
N TYR A 117 -0.49 -6.21 6.64
CA TYR A 117 -0.06 -5.52 5.43
C TYR A 117 0.52 -4.16 5.76
N TRP A 118 1.58 -3.79 5.05
CA TRP A 118 2.17 -2.46 5.16
C TRP A 118 1.32 -1.39 4.47
N SER A 119 1.22 -0.22 5.10
CA SER A 119 0.86 1.02 4.42
C SER A 119 2.11 1.85 4.10
N SER A 120 2.01 2.82 3.21
CA SER A 120 3.04 3.83 2.94
C SER A 120 3.03 4.99 3.94
N SER A 121 2.13 5.00 4.92
CA SER A 121 2.04 6.06 5.92
C SER A 121 3.04 5.84 7.04
N GLU A 122 4.07 6.69 7.10
CA GLU A 122 5.03 6.75 8.19
C GLU A 122 4.39 7.26 9.48
N TYR A 123 4.71 6.62 10.62
CA TYR A 123 4.29 7.12 11.93
C TYR A 123 5.41 7.95 12.59
N ASN A 124 6.64 7.44 12.59
CA ASN A 124 7.84 8.17 13.01
C ASN A 124 9.10 7.48 12.43
N ASN A 125 10.29 7.80 12.95
CA ASN A 125 11.55 7.22 12.47
C ASN A 125 11.64 5.69 12.66
N ILE A 126 10.97 5.12 13.68
CA ILE A 126 11.01 3.70 14.04
C ILE A 126 9.80 2.92 13.49
N TYR A 127 8.63 3.52 13.47
CA TYR A 127 7.37 2.85 13.17
C TYR A 127 6.71 3.38 11.89
N ALA A 128 5.97 2.50 11.22
CA ALA A 128 5.04 2.84 10.14
C ALA A 128 3.67 2.21 10.40
N TRP A 129 2.62 2.76 9.78
CA TRP A 129 1.28 2.19 9.90
C TRP A 129 1.15 0.91 9.07
N ALA A 130 0.50 -0.07 9.66
CA ALA A 130 0.13 -1.34 9.02
C ALA A 130 -1.34 -1.66 9.31
N GLN A 131 -1.86 -2.74 8.73
CA GLN A 131 -3.22 -3.21 9.03
C GLN A 131 -3.30 -4.74 9.07
N THR A 132 -4.00 -5.26 10.08
CA THR A 132 -4.31 -6.70 10.18
C THR A 132 -5.55 -7.02 9.34
N PHE A 133 -5.44 -7.99 8.43
CA PHE A 133 -6.58 -8.41 7.58
C PHE A 133 -7.46 -9.48 8.22
N SER A 134 -7.06 -10.00 9.39
CA SER A 134 -7.88 -10.84 10.26
C SER A 134 -8.98 -10.06 10.99
N GLY A 135 -8.73 -8.80 11.38
CA GLY A 135 -9.66 -8.03 12.22
C GLY A 135 -9.74 -6.53 11.96
N GLY A 136 -8.93 -5.98 11.03
CA GLY A 136 -8.99 -4.58 10.61
C GLY A 136 -8.21 -3.60 11.48
N TYR A 137 -7.58 -4.08 12.56
CA TYR A 137 -6.79 -3.23 13.45
C TYR A 137 -5.58 -2.63 12.72
N GLN A 138 -5.30 -1.34 12.93
CA GLN A 138 -4.21 -0.62 12.29
C GLN A 138 -3.11 -0.22 13.29
N PRO A 139 -2.14 -1.11 13.59
CA PRO A 139 -1.04 -0.79 14.48
C PRO A 139 0.00 0.12 13.84
N GLY A 140 0.73 0.87 14.68
CA GLY A 140 2.09 1.26 14.36
C GLY A 140 3.01 0.04 14.54
N GLN A 141 3.73 -0.34 13.48
CA GLN A 141 4.61 -1.50 13.48
C GLN A 141 6.05 -1.07 13.18
N GLU A 142 7.02 -1.69 13.85
CA GLU A 142 8.44 -1.39 13.66
C GLU A 142 8.86 -1.65 12.22
N LYS A 143 9.57 -0.70 11.63
CA LYS A 143 9.93 -0.74 10.21
C LYS A 143 10.84 -1.92 9.83
N ASP A 144 11.55 -2.52 10.81
CA ASP A 144 12.38 -3.71 10.60
C ASP A 144 11.59 -5.04 10.60
N ASN A 145 10.35 -5.05 11.10
CA ASN A 145 9.50 -6.23 11.00
C ASN A 145 9.11 -6.51 9.55
N THR A 146 8.91 -7.78 9.21
CA THR A 146 8.43 -8.15 7.88
C THR A 146 6.91 -8.24 7.84
N SER A 147 6.30 -7.77 6.76
CA SER A 147 4.86 -7.91 6.52
C SER A 147 4.55 -7.98 5.03
N ASN A 148 3.26 -8.20 4.73
CA ASN A 148 2.76 -8.39 3.39
C ASN A 148 2.67 -7.06 2.63
N VAL A 149 2.82 -7.16 1.32
CA VAL A 149 2.78 -6.04 0.38
C VAL A 149 1.78 -6.35 -0.71
N ARG A 150 0.77 -5.49 -0.82
CA ARG A 150 -0.13 -5.49 -1.96
C ARG A 150 -0.22 -4.08 -2.53
N ALA A 151 0.23 -3.96 -3.77
CA ALA A 151 0.24 -2.70 -4.47
C ALA A 151 -1.18 -2.30 -4.90
N VAL A 152 -1.39 -1.01 -4.99
CA VAL A 152 -2.57 -0.39 -5.58
C VAL A 152 -2.14 0.61 -6.66
N ARG A 153 -3.06 0.97 -7.55
CA ARG A 153 -2.90 2.05 -8.52
C ARG A 153 -4.19 2.85 -8.65
N THR A 154 -4.09 4.10 -9.09
CA THR A 154 -5.24 4.95 -9.39
C THR A 154 -5.83 4.64 -10.76
N PHE A 155 -7.14 4.82 -10.93
CA PHE A 155 -7.83 4.80 -12.22
C PHE A 155 -8.91 5.88 -12.29
#